data_AF-A0A1F5GEU9-F1
#
_entry.id   AF-A0A1F5GEU9-F1
#
_cell.length_a   1.000
_cell.length_b   1.000
_cell.length_c   1.000
_cell.angle_alpha   90.00
_cell.angle_beta   90.00
_cell.angle_gamma   90.00
#
_symmetry.space_group_name_H-M   'P 1'
#
loop_
_entity.id
_entity.type
_entity.pdbx_description
1 polymer ?
#
loop_
_entity_poly.entity_id
_entity_poly.type
_entity_poly.pdbx_seq_one_letter_code
_entity_poly.pdbx_strand_id
1 'polypeptide(L)'
;MSHPKVIQAVRIQFPNVDSDNDGFSDNLELYLGTDPLDNCPDNINDPAWPPDFNNNQVVNIIDVLYFGDKINKKVADDPSLKRYDFNMDGTINIIDVLYMGPYMSKRCS
;
A
#
# COMPACT_ATOMS: atom_id res chain seq x y z
N MET A 1 24.51 -5.97 -40.94
CA MET A 1 23.40 -6.60 -40.19
C MET A 1 22.83 -5.53 -39.27
N SER A 2 21.67 -4.99 -39.63
CA SER A 2 20.99 -3.91 -38.91
C SER A 2 20.18 -4.52 -37.78
N HIS A 3 20.55 -4.24 -36.52
CA HIS A 3 19.71 -4.55 -35.37
C HIS A 3 18.58 -3.53 -35.29
N PRO A 4 17.31 -3.94 -35.19
CA PRO A 4 16.19 -3.01 -35.05
C PRO A 4 16.28 -2.29 -33.71
N LYS A 5 16.12 -0.96 -33.72
CA LYS A 5 15.91 -0.14 -32.54
C LYS A 5 14.60 -0.59 -31.88
N VAL A 6 14.72 -1.28 -30.75
CA VAL A 6 13.59 -1.49 -29.85
C VAL A 6 13.18 -0.11 -29.33
N ILE A 7 11.95 0.31 -29.61
CA ILE A 7 11.35 1.48 -28.97
C ILE A 7 11.18 1.08 -27.50
N GLN A 8 12.14 1.47 -26.68
CA GLN A 8 12.05 1.33 -25.24
C GLN A 8 10.92 2.26 -24.82
N ALA A 9 9.75 1.69 -24.53
CA ALA A 9 8.70 2.41 -23.84
C ALA A 9 9.36 3.09 -22.63
N VAL A 10 9.25 4.42 -22.55
CA VAL A 10 9.74 5.19 -21.42
C VAL A 10 9.08 4.59 -20.19
N ARG A 11 9.82 3.74 -19.46
CA ARG A 11 9.46 3.44 -18.08
C ARG A 11 9.70 4.76 -17.36
N ILE A 12 8.64 5.51 -17.12
CA ILE A 12 8.68 6.52 -16.06
C ILE A 12 8.88 5.69 -14.79
N GLN A 13 10.14 5.47 -14.45
CA GLN A 13 10.53 5.01 -13.14
C GLN A 13 10.16 6.19 -12.24
N PHE A 14 8.95 6.18 -11.68
CA PHE A 14 8.68 7.04 -10.54
C PHE A 14 9.78 6.69 -9.54
N PRO A 15 10.65 7.65 -9.15
CA PRO A 15 11.58 7.37 -8.07
C PRO A 15 10.75 6.81 -6.92
N ASN A 16 11.27 5.77 -6.26
CA ASN A 16 10.63 5.19 -5.08
C ASN A 16 10.83 6.18 -3.93
N VAL A 17 10.25 7.37 -4.09
CA VAL A 17 10.20 8.44 -3.10
C VAL A 17 9.27 7.97 -2.02
N ASP A 18 9.66 8.28 -0.80
CA ASP A 18 8.94 8.08 0.43
C ASP A 18 9.05 9.45 1.11
N SER A 19 8.04 10.28 0.90
CA SER A 19 8.08 11.72 1.19
C SER A 19 7.96 12.01 2.69
N ASP A 20 7.27 11.14 3.43
CA ASP A 20 7.05 11.25 4.88
C ASP A 20 7.99 10.33 5.71
N ASN A 21 8.74 9.46 5.05
CA ASN A 21 9.70 8.50 5.61
C ASN A 21 9.07 7.43 6.51
N ASP A 22 7.85 7.00 6.20
CA ASP A 22 7.13 5.97 6.95
C ASP A 22 7.50 4.52 6.54
N GLY A 23 8.28 4.37 5.46
CA GLY A 23 8.71 3.10 4.89
C GLY A 23 7.86 2.59 3.73
N PHE A 24 6.88 3.35 3.28
CA PHE A 24 6.09 3.12 2.08
C PHE A 24 6.41 4.19 1.03
N SER A 25 6.30 3.84 -0.24
CA SER A 25 6.59 4.82 -1.29
C SER A 25 5.34 5.59 -1.68
N ASP A 26 5.51 6.85 -2.08
CA ASP A 26 4.41 7.74 -2.48
C ASP A 26 3.49 7.07 -3.51
N ASN A 27 4.06 6.29 -4.44
CA ASN A 27 3.29 5.57 -5.45
C ASN A 27 2.42 4.46 -4.85
N LEU A 28 2.98 3.68 -3.92
CA LEU A 28 2.23 2.64 -3.22
C LEU A 28 1.13 3.27 -2.39
N GLU A 29 1.41 4.34 -1.66
CA GLU A 29 0.43 5.04 -0.82
C GLU A 29 -0.72 5.62 -1.65
N LEU A 30 -0.40 6.31 -2.75
CA LEU A 30 -1.41 6.79 -3.70
C LEU A 30 -2.22 5.64 -4.30
N TYR A 31 -1.62 4.47 -4.50
CA TYR A 31 -2.33 3.28 -4.96
C TYR A 31 -3.29 2.73 -3.89
N LEU A 32 -2.82 2.61 -2.65
CA LEU A 32 -3.59 2.13 -1.50
C LEU A 32 -4.65 3.15 -1.04
N GLY A 33 -4.52 4.41 -1.42
CA GLY A 33 -5.39 5.50 -1.00
C GLY A 33 -5.05 6.05 0.37
N THR A 34 -3.75 6.12 0.70
CA THR A 34 -3.22 6.84 1.87
C THR A 34 -2.53 8.15 1.47
N ASP A 35 -2.24 9.01 2.44
CA ASP A 35 -1.57 10.30 2.23
C ASP A 35 -0.03 10.14 2.23
N PRO A 36 0.65 10.31 1.09
CA PRO A 36 2.10 10.13 1.00
C PRO A 36 2.93 11.24 1.69
N LEU A 37 2.27 12.25 2.25
CA LEU A 37 2.93 13.35 2.95
C LEU A 37 2.72 13.31 4.46
N ASP A 38 2.04 12.28 4.96
CA ASP A 38 1.70 12.15 6.37
C ASP A 38 1.91 10.72 6.88
N ASN A 39 2.91 10.58 7.75
CA ASN A 39 3.33 9.29 8.25
C ASN A 39 2.43 8.74 9.37
N CYS A 40 1.50 9.54 9.89
CA CYS A 40 0.73 9.18 11.08
C CYS A 40 -0.65 9.86 11.13
N PRO A 41 -1.75 9.09 11.25
CA PRO A 41 -3.09 9.66 11.28
C PRO A 41 -3.29 10.74 12.35
N ASP A 42 -3.79 11.91 11.94
CA ASP A 42 -4.25 12.97 12.84
C ASP A 42 -5.52 12.59 13.59
N ASN A 43 -6.38 11.78 12.97
CA ASN A 43 -7.65 11.30 13.52
C ASN A 43 -8.18 10.06 12.79
N ILE A 44 -9.33 9.53 13.25
CA ILE A 44 -9.93 8.31 12.71
C ILE A 44 -10.30 8.38 11.22
N ASN A 45 -10.50 9.57 10.66
CA ASN A 45 -10.87 9.77 9.25
C ASN A 45 -9.66 10.09 8.36
N ASP A 46 -8.45 9.91 8.88
CA ASP A 46 -7.22 10.27 8.21
C ASP A 46 -6.39 9.02 7.86
N PRO A 47 -6.53 8.48 6.65
CA PRO A 47 -5.74 7.35 6.19
C PRO A 47 -4.32 7.78 5.81
N ALA A 48 -3.45 7.93 6.79
CA ALA A 48 -2.04 8.26 6.60
C ALA A 48 -1.18 6.98 6.49
N TRP A 49 -1.07 6.20 7.56
CA TRP A 49 -0.16 5.05 7.60
C TRP A 49 -0.76 3.78 6.96
N PRO A 50 -0.19 3.21 5.88
CA PRO A 50 -0.78 2.08 5.15
C PRO A 50 -1.23 0.87 5.99
N PRO A 51 -0.42 0.35 6.94
CA PRO A 51 -0.79 -0.83 7.72
C PRO A 51 -1.80 -0.55 8.86
N ASP A 52 -2.13 0.71 9.15
CA ASP A 52 -3.13 1.09 10.14
C ASP A 52 -4.48 1.29 9.44
N PHE A 53 -5.37 0.30 9.53
CA PHE A 53 -6.64 0.31 8.80
C PHE A 53 -7.74 1.06 9.54
N ASN A 54 -7.59 1.22 10.84
CA ASN A 54 -8.55 1.92 11.67
C ASN A 54 -8.04 3.30 12.12
N ASN A 55 -6.90 3.76 11.61
CA ASN A 55 -6.33 5.08 11.84
C ASN A 55 -6.18 5.43 13.34
N ASN A 56 -5.82 4.45 14.18
CA ASN A 56 -5.64 4.63 15.63
C ASN A 56 -4.17 4.81 16.04
N GLN A 57 -3.28 4.96 15.05
CA GLN A 57 -1.84 5.10 15.13
C GLN A 57 -1.08 3.82 15.51
N VAL A 58 -1.74 2.67 15.69
CA VAL A 58 -1.12 1.42 16.20
C VAL A 58 -1.49 0.21 15.35
N VAL A 59 -0.51 -0.39 14.69
CA VAL A 59 -0.71 -1.61 13.90
C VAL A 59 -0.78 -2.84 14.80
N ASN A 60 -1.89 -3.55 14.77
CA ASN A 60 -2.12 -4.75 15.54
C ASN A 60 -3.06 -5.73 14.81
N ILE A 61 -3.53 -6.77 15.51
CA ILE A 61 -4.39 -7.79 14.90
C ILE A 61 -5.71 -7.21 14.37
N ILE A 62 -6.22 -6.14 14.97
CA ILE A 62 -7.46 -5.49 14.52
C ILE A 62 -7.32 -4.99 13.08
N ASP A 63 -6.17 -4.45 12.68
CA ASP A 63 -5.91 -3.98 11.32
C ASP A 63 -5.92 -5.13 10.31
N VAL A 64 -5.34 -6.27 10.69
CA VAL A 64 -5.35 -7.49 9.87
C VAL A 64 -6.77 -8.02 9.67
N LEU A 65 -7.66 -7.87 10.66
CA LEU A 65 -9.05 -8.36 10.54
C LEU A 65 -9.86 -7.65 9.44
N TYR A 66 -9.43 -6.47 8.96
CA TYR A 66 -10.06 -5.79 7.82
C TYR A 66 -9.92 -6.57 6.50
N PHE A 67 -8.95 -7.48 6.39
CA PHE A 67 -8.77 -8.32 5.21
C PHE A 67 -9.82 -9.45 5.10
N GLY A 68 -10.56 -9.75 6.18
CA GLY A 68 -11.34 -10.97 6.33
C GLY A 68 -12.20 -11.37 5.13
N ASP A 69 -13.11 -10.50 4.67
CA ASP A 69 -13.97 -10.76 3.51
C ASP A 69 -13.31 -10.36 2.18
N LYS A 70 -12.07 -9.87 2.18
CA LYS A 70 -11.35 -9.36 1.00
C LYS A 70 -10.43 -10.39 0.36
N ILE A 71 -9.94 -11.36 1.14
CA ILE A 71 -9.07 -12.43 0.64
C ILE A 71 -9.72 -13.17 -0.55
N ASN A 72 -8.92 -13.47 -1.58
CA ASN A 72 -9.28 -14.05 -2.87
C ASN A 72 -10.09 -13.14 -3.81
N LYS A 73 -10.38 -11.88 -3.44
CA LYS A 73 -10.96 -10.91 -4.37
C LYS A 73 -9.86 -10.29 -5.26
N LYS A 74 -10.29 -9.68 -6.36
CA LYS A 74 -9.40 -9.02 -7.32
C LYS A 74 -9.74 -7.55 -7.44
N VAL A 75 -8.72 -6.71 -7.50
CA VAL A 75 -8.85 -5.26 -7.72
C VAL A 75 -9.53 -4.95 -9.06
N ALA A 76 -9.35 -5.82 -10.07
CA ALA A 76 -9.99 -5.67 -11.37
C ALA A 76 -11.53 -5.72 -11.32
N ASP A 77 -12.09 -6.45 -10.35
CA ASP A 77 -13.55 -6.59 -10.18
C ASP A 77 -14.12 -5.45 -9.32
N ASP A 78 -13.32 -4.91 -8.40
CA ASP A 78 -13.68 -3.81 -7.51
C ASP A 78 -12.45 -2.96 -7.17
N PRO A 79 -12.28 -1.78 -7.80
CA PRO A 79 -11.15 -0.88 -7.55
C PRO A 79 -11.05 -0.36 -6.11
N SER A 80 -12.11 -0.44 -5.29
CA SER A 80 -12.03 -0.08 -3.87
C SER A 80 -11.13 -1.03 -3.07
N LEU A 81 -10.84 -2.20 -3.63
CA LEU A 81 -9.98 -3.20 -3.00
C LEU A 81 -8.49 -2.87 -3.05
N LYS A 82 -8.07 -1.82 -3.76
CA LYS A 82 -6.66 -1.42 -3.84
C LYS A 82 -6.02 -1.25 -2.46
N ARG A 83 -6.76 -0.73 -1.48
CA ARG A 83 -6.30 -0.54 -0.10
C ARG A 83 -5.78 -1.84 0.56
N TYR A 84 -6.13 -3.01 0.03
CA TYR A 84 -5.76 -4.32 0.55
C TYR A 84 -4.69 -5.04 -0.30
N ASP A 85 -4.17 -4.43 -1.36
CA ASP A 85 -3.26 -5.04 -2.33
C ASP A 85 -1.85 -4.40 -2.20
N PHE A 86 -1.14 -4.77 -1.14
CA PHE A 86 0.13 -4.15 -0.72
C PHE A 86 1.27 -4.44 -1.70
N ASN A 87 1.18 -5.53 -2.47
CA ASN A 87 2.19 -5.86 -3.48
C ASN A 87 1.80 -5.38 -4.90
N MET A 88 0.64 -4.75 -5.06
CA MET A 88 0.09 -4.23 -6.33
C MET A 88 -0.04 -5.29 -7.43
N ASP A 89 -0.27 -6.57 -7.07
CA ASP A 89 -0.43 -7.66 -8.03
C ASP A 89 -1.89 -7.85 -8.51
N GLY A 90 -2.82 -7.12 -7.90
CA GLY A 90 -4.24 -7.11 -8.24
C GLY A 90 -5.05 -8.20 -7.56
N THR A 91 -4.46 -9.03 -6.69
CA THR A 91 -5.12 -10.14 -5.99
C THR A 91 -4.88 -10.10 -4.50
N ILE A 92 -5.93 -9.88 -3.72
CA ILE A 92 -5.83 -9.77 -2.27
C ILE A 92 -5.65 -11.16 -1.66
N ASN A 93 -4.51 -11.41 -1.03
CA ASN A 93 -4.16 -12.70 -0.45
C ASN A 93 -3.24 -12.57 0.78
N ILE A 94 -2.69 -13.70 1.25
CA ILE A 94 -1.85 -13.71 2.45
C ILE A 94 -0.55 -12.91 2.26
N ILE A 95 -0.06 -12.79 1.03
CA ILE A 95 1.15 -12.02 0.73
C ILE A 95 0.95 -10.55 1.09
N ASP A 96 -0.22 -9.96 0.85
CA ASP A 96 -0.53 -8.57 1.22
C ASP A 96 -0.49 -8.38 2.74
N VAL A 97 -1.07 -9.31 3.49
CA VAL A 97 -1.06 -9.29 4.95
C VAL A 97 0.37 -9.40 5.50
N LEU A 98 1.25 -10.16 4.85
CA LEU A 98 2.65 -10.30 5.30
C LEU A 98 3.45 -8.99 5.21
N TYR A 99 3.04 -8.01 4.40
CA TYR A 99 3.65 -6.66 4.40
C TYR A 99 3.42 -5.91 5.71
N MET A 100 2.39 -6.26 6.49
CA MET A 100 2.14 -5.67 7.81
C MET A 100 3.13 -6.17 8.87
N GLY A 101 3.80 -7.31 8.62
CA GLY A 101 4.68 -8.00 9.57
C GLY A 101 5.72 -7.09 10.26
N PRO A 102 6.51 -6.30 9.51
CA PRO A 102 7.48 -5.37 10.10
C PRO A 102 6.87 -4.26 10.96
N TYR A 103 5.57 -4.01 10.86
CA TYR A 103 4.87 -2.93 11.54
C TYR A 103 4.04 -3.40 12.74
N MET A 104 3.81 -4.71 12.88
CA MET A 104 3.04 -5.26 14.00
C MET A 104 3.57 -4.79 15.37
N SER A 105 2.67 -4.32 16.23
CA SER A 105 2.94 -3.72 17.55
C SER A 105 3.70 -2.39 17.52
N LYS A 106 3.87 -1.76 16.35
CA LYS A 106 4.43 -0.41 16.25
C LYS A 106 3.35 0.65 16.34
N ARG A 107 3.80 1.85 16.71
CA ARG A 107 3.05 3.09 16.64
C ARG A 107 3.75 4.02 15.64
N CYS A 108 3.02 4.74 14.81
CA CYS A 108 3.62 5.77 13.97
C CYS A 108 4.18 6.91 14.83
N SER A 109 5.18 7.63 14.29
CA SER A 109 5.94 8.67 15.00
C SER A 109 6.49 9.72 14.07
#